data_AF-A0A2D5K8C5-F1
#
_entry.id   AF-A0A2D5K8C5-F1
#
_cell.length_a   1.000
_cell.length_b   1.000
_cell.length_c   1.000
_cell.angle_alpha   90.00
_cell.angle_beta   90.00
_cell.angle_gamma   90.00
#
_symmetry.space_group_name_H-M   'P 1'
#
loop_
_entity.id
_entity.type
_entity.pdbx_description
1 polymer ?
#
loop_
_entity_poly.entity_id
_entity_poly.type
_entity_poly.pdbx_seq_one_letter_code
_entity_poly.pdbx_strand_id
1 'polypeptide(L)'
;MKLCRSFEEVVKSFLVKMSTFTQIFKSDKAKEMAVRLKEIIIDQFEDIEENILGGAKVKLVLFTRGGSNNVLCGIQEGSSNSCMLYVHHLAQINHPRLKFSGKGKHAKRIKFNELDEIIEEDIKWLLGQVEENAPF
;
A
#
# COMPACT_ATOMS: atom_id res chain seq x y z
N MET A 1 -14.95 -7.47 -31.50
CA MET A 1 -14.55 -6.37 -30.59
C MET A 1 -13.64 -6.92 -29.48
N LYS A 2 -12.32 -6.87 -29.66
CA LYS A 2 -11.32 -7.25 -28.62
C LYS A 2 -10.19 -6.20 -28.46
N LEU A 3 -10.35 -5.02 -29.06
CA LEU A 3 -9.32 -3.97 -29.10
C LEU A 3 -9.47 -2.89 -28.01
N CYS A 4 -10.54 -2.90 -27.20
CA CYS A 4 -10.78 -1.83 -26.22
C CYS A 4 -10.15 -2.11 -24.83
N ARG A 5 -10.11 -3.37 -24.38
CA ARG A 5 -9.53 -3.71 -23.07
C ARG A 5 -8.02 -3.45 -22.99
N SER A 6 -7.28 -3.74 -24.07
CA SER A 6 -5.83 -3.55 -24.09
C SER A 6 -5.43 -2.07 -24.06
N PHE A 7 -6.24 -1.17 -24.61
CA PHE A 7 -5.94 0.27 -24.59
C PHE A 7 -6.16 0.87 -23.20
N GLU A 8 -7.24 0.50 -22.51
CA GLU A 8 -7.46 0.93 -21.12
C GLU A 8 -6.39 0.40 -20.16
N GLU A 9 -5.99 -0.86 -20.30
CA GLU A 9 -4.89 -1.45 -19.51
C GLU A 9 -3.55 -0.75 -19.78
N VAL A 10 -3.26 -0.43 -21.04
CA VAL A 10 -2.06 0.30 -21.44
C VAL A 10 -2.08 1.74 -20.90
N VAL A 11 -3.21 2.43 -20.98
CA VAL A 11 -3.37 3.79 -20.46
C VAL A 11 -3.29 3.80 -18.94
N LYS A 12 -3.91 2.85 -18.23
CA LYS A 12 -3.77 2.69 -16.78
C LYS A 12 -2.32 2.42 -16.40
N SER A 13 -1.65 1.47 -17.06
CA SER A 13 -0.23 1.16 -16.84
C SER A 13 0.69 2.38 -17.09
N PHE A 14 0.39 3.17 -18.13
CA PHE A 14 1.13 4.38 -18.47
C PHE A 14 0.92 5.51 -17.45
N LEU A 15 -0.32 5.75 -17.02
CA LEU A 15 -0.64 6.75 -15.98
C LEU A 15 -0.06 6.35 -14.61
N VAL A 16 -0.06 5.06 -14.27
CA VAL A 16 0.60 4.52 -13.08
C VAL A 16 2.11 4.79 -13.12
N LYS A 17 2.76 4.56 -14.27
CA LYS A 17 4.19 4.88 -14.48
C LYS A 17 4.53 6.37 -14.37
N MET A 18 3.57 7.27 -14.61
CA MET A 18 3.78 8.72 -14.55
C MET A 18 3.34 9.36 -13.22
N SER A 19 2.67 8.62 -12.34
CA SER A 19 2.22 9.15 -11.05
C SER A 19 3.40 9.50 -10.13
N THR A 20 3.28 10.60 -9.38
CA THR A 20 4.26 10.99 -8.35
C THR A 20 4.49 9.86 -7.33
N PHE A 21 3.50 8.99 -7.14
CA PHE A 21 3.59 7.76 -6.36
C PHE A 21 4.76 6.87 -6.79
N THR A 22 4.84 6.45 -8.05
CA THR A 22 5.87 5.48 -8.47
C THR A 22 7.27 6.09 -8.52
N GLN A 23 7.39 7.41 -8.63
CA GLN A 23 8.66 8.12 -8.74
C GLN A 23 9.50 8.09 -7.46
N ILE A 24 8.88 7.87 -6.29
CA ILE A 24 9.63 7.85 -5.02
C ILE A 24 10.37 6.53 -4.77
N PHE A 25 9.90 5.45 -5.43
CA PHE A 25 10.49 4.12 -5.33
C PHE A 25 11.66 4.03 -6.33
N LYS A 26 12.81 3.55 -5.89
CA LYS A 26 14.01 3.42 -6.74
C LYS A 26 14.04 2.09 -7.46
N SER A 27 13.76 1.00 -6.74
CA SER A 27 13.75 -0.34 -7.29
C SER A 27 12.51 -0.59 -8.14
N ASP A 28 12.69 -1.11 -9.36
CA ASP A 28 11.56 -1.49 -10.21
C ASP A 28 10.73 -2.61 -9.59
N LYS A 29 11.38 -3.55 -8.91
CA LYS A 29 10.70 -4.60 -8.16
C LYS A 29 9.85 -4.05 -7.02
N ALA A 30 10.38 -3.08 -6.26
CA ALA A 30 9.60 -2.44 -5.20
C ALA A 30 8.46 -1.60 -5.77
N LYS A 31 8.63 -0.96 -6.94
CA LYS A 31 7.56 -0.25 -7.66
C LYS A 31 6.43 -1.21 -8.01
N GLU A 32 6.72 -2.38 -8.57
CA GLU A 32 5.70 -3.37 -8.94
C GLU A 32 4.87 -3.80 -7.72
N MET A 33 5.54 -4.14 -6.61
CA MET A 33 4.85 -4.46 -5.35
C MET A 33 4.05 -3.28 -4.80
N ALA A 34 4.59 -2.06 -4.84
CA ALA A 34 3.92 -0.85 -4.37
C ALA A 34 2.67 -0.53 -5.19
N VAL A 35 2.73 -0.68 -6.52
CA VAL A 35 1.58 -0.51 -7.41
C VAL A 35 0.50 -1.54 -7.06
N ARG A 36 0.89 -2.81 -6.91
CA ARG A 36 -0.06 -3.87 -6.56
C ARG A 36 -0.74 -3.62 -5.22
N LEU A 37 0.01 -3.20 -4.20
CA LEU A 37 -0.57 -2.85 -2.90
C LEU A 37 -1.50 -1.64 -3.01
N LYS A 38 -1.12 -0.61 -3.77
CA LYS A 38 -1.94 0.58 -3.97
C LYS A 38 -3.28 0.24 -4.62
N GLU A 39 -3.30 -0.63 -5.64
CA GLU A 39 -4.53 -1.11 -6.28
C GLU A 39 -5.49 -1.75 -5.27
N ILE A 40 -4.97 -2.55 -4.34
CA ILE A 40 -5.79 -3.20 -3.30
C ILE A 40 -6.33 -2.16 -2.31
N ILE A 41 -5.50 -1.17 -1.93
CA ILE A 41 -5.87 -0.11 -0.99
C ILE A 41 -7.00 0.77 -1.56
N ILE A 42 -6.88 1.21 -2.83
CA ILE A 42 -7.88 2.08 -3.46
C ILE A 42 -9.20 1.35 -3.74
N ASP A 43 -9.17 0.01 -3.87
CA ASP A 43 -10.37 -0.82 -4.01
C ASP A 43 -11.05 -1.07 -2.66
N GLN A 44 -10.29 -1.03 -1.56
CA GLN A 44 -10.79 -1.34 -0.22
C GLN A 44 -11.36 -0.11 0.53
N PHE A 45 -10.78 1.07 0.32
CA PHE A 45 -11.14 2.26 1.08
C PHE A 45 -11.73 3.34 0.19
N GLU A 46 -12.86 3.90 0.66
CA GLU A 46 -13.45 5.11 0.09
C GLU A 46 -12.87 6.37 0.75
N ASP A 47 -12.92 7.50 0.03
CA ASP A 47 -12.57 8.85 0.49
C ASP A 47 -11.17 8.98 1.12
N ILE A 48 -10.18 8.28 0.56
CA ILE A 48 -8.79 8.36 1.01
C ILE A 48 -7.97 9.41 0.25
N GLU A 49 -7.02 10.00 0.95
CA GLU A 49 -6.02 10.92 0.41
C GLU A 49 -4.64 10.25 0.39
N GLU A 50 -3.93 10.38 -0.74
CA GLU A 50 -2.55 9.94 -0.88
C GLU A 50 -1.57 11.04 -0.47
N ASN A 51 -0.74 10.76 0.53
CA ASN A 51 0.23 11.70 1.09
C ASN A 51 1.66 11.14 0.99
N ILE A 52 2.50 11.75 0.16
CA ILE A 52 3.91 11.38 0.02
C ILE A 52 4.74 12.06 1.11
N LEU A 53 5.31 11.28 2.04
CA LEU A 53 6.10 11.81 3.15
C LEU A 53 7.59 11.50 2.99
N GLY A 54 8.41 12.53 3.19
CA GLY A 54 9.88 12.42 3.19
C GLY A 54 10.50 12.12 1.82
N GLY A 55 9.73 12.23 0.72
CA GLY A 55 10.19 12.16 -0.66
C GLY A 55 11.10 10.97 -0.95
N ALA A 56 12.10 11.17 -1.81
CA ALA A 56 13.07 10.12 -2.20
C ALA A 56 13.97 9.60 -1.05
N LYS A 57 13.93 10.23 0.13
CA LYS A 57 14.72 9.85 1.31
C LYS A 57 14.02 8.78 2.15
N VAL A 58 12.75 9.00 2.47
CA VAL A 58 11.95 8.08 3.31
C VAL A 58 11.12 7.12 2.46
N LYS A 59 10.75 7.55 1.24
CA LYS A 59 10.05 6.75 0.22
C LYS A 59 8.78 6.10 0.75
N LEU A 60 8.02 6.89 1.50
CA LEU A 60 6.81 6.48 2.20
C LEU A 60 5.63 7.22 1.61
N VAL A 61 4.60 6.46 1.28
CA VAL A 61 3.27 6.98 0.94
C VAL A 61 2.35 6.60 2.07
N LEU A 62 1.60 7.55 2.60
CA LEU A 62 0.54 7.31 3.56
C LEU A 62 -0.82 7.54 2.91
N PHE A 63 -1.78 6.70 3.26
CA PHE A 63 -3.17 6.84 2.89
C PHE A 63 -3.95 7.24 4.14
N THR A 64 -4.63 8.37 4.07
CA THR A 64 -5.35 8.99 5.19
C THR A 64 -6.81 9.22 4.85
N ARG A 65 -7.71 9.26 5.83
CA ARG A 65 -9.13 9.58 5.62
C ARG A 65 -9.59 10.68 6.57
N GLY A 66 -10.32 11.68 6.09
CA GLY A 66 -10.80 12.78 6.94
C GLY A 66 -9.67 13.68 7.45
N GLY A 67 -8.59 13.80 6.67
CA GLY A 67 -7.42 14.63 6.95
C GLY A 67 -6.17 13.86 7.41
N SER A 68 -5.04 14.56 7.47
CA SER A 68 -3.70 13.97 7.61
C SER A 68 -3.41 13.27 8.95
N ASN A 69 -4.25 13.47 9.97
CA ASN A 69 -4.06 12.89 11.29
C ASN A 69 -4.62 11.47 11.43
N ASN A 70 -5.46 11.03 10.50
CA ASN A 70 -6.07 9.71 10.50
C ASN A 70 -5.46 8.85 9.38
N VAL A 71 -4.27 8.32 9.66
CA VAL A 71 -3.53 7.45 8.75
C VAL A 71 -4.09 6.05 8.85
N LEU A 72 -4.57 5.50 7.74
CA LEU A 72 -5.09 4.12 7.68
C LEU A 72 -3.94 3.14 7.45
N CYS A 73 -3.15 3.40 6.41
CA CYS A 73 -2.05 2.54 5.99
C CYS A 73 -0.98 3.32 5.24
N GLY A 74 0.13 2.65 4.90
CA GLY A 74 1.18 3.24 4.09
C GLY A 74 2.05 2.23 3.38
N ILE A 75 2.65 2.64 2.26
CA ILE A 75 3.56 1.81 1.46
C ILE A 75 4.95 2.44 1.51
N GLN A 76 5.96 1.62 1.77
CA GLN A 76 7.34 2.08 1.81
C GLN A 76 8.29 1.16 1.07
N GLU A 77 9.24 1.73 0.32
CA GLU A 77 10.38 0.96 -0.16
C GLU A 77 11.28 0.55 1.03
N GLY A 78 11.52 -0.75 1.18
CA GLY A 78 12.48 -1.28 2.14
C GLY A 78 13.89 -1.41 1.57
N SER A 79 14.78 -2.03 2.34
CA SER A 79 16.11 -2.40 1.86
C SER A 79 16.02 -3.57 0.88
N SER A 80 17.04 -3.74 0.02
CA SER A 80 17.17 -4.91 -0.85
C SER A 80 15.95 -5.17 -1.74
N ASN A 81 15.40 -4.13 -2.37
CA ASN A 81 14.26 -4.21 -3.29
C ASN A 81 12.95 -4.70 -2.67
N SER A 82 12.83 -4.68 -1.34
CA SER A 82 11.59 -5.06 -0.66
C SER A 82 10.58 -3.91 -0.63
N CYS A 83 9.32 -4.26 -0.39
CA CYS A 83 8.23 -3.32 -0.17
C CYS A 83 7.57 -3.61 1.18
N MET A 84 7.19 -2.58 1.93
CA MET A 84 6.55 -2.72 3.22
C MET A 84 5.16 -2.08 3.19
N LEU A 85 4.17 -2.81 3.71
CA LEU A 85 2.84 -2.29 4.02
C LEU A 85 2.76 -2.00 5.52
N TYR A 86 2.47 -0.76 5.88
CA TYR A 86 2.17 -0.31 7.23
C TYR A 86 0.66 -0.23 7.41
N VAL A 87 0.17 -0.61 8.59
CA VAL A 87 -1.22 -0.46 9.00
C VAL A 87 -1.31 0.14 10.38
N HIS A 88 -2.28 1.03 10.56
CA HIS A 88 -2.53 1.76 11.79
C HIS A 88 -3.79 1.24 12.49
N HIS A 89 -4.15 1.81 13.64
CA HIS A 89 -5.39 1.50 14.38
C HIS A 89 -5.53 0.07 14.89
N LEU A 90 -4.45 -0.73 14.85
CA LEU A 90 -4.46 -2.13 15.28
C LEU A 90 -3.54 -2.32 16.48
N ALA A 91 -4.14 -2.49 17.67
CA ALA A 91 -3.39 -2.75 18.90
C ALA A 91 -2.72 -4.15 18.88
N GLN A 92 -3.50 -5.15 18.46
CA GLN A 92 -3.07 -6.53 18.29
C GLN A 92 -3.64 -7.07 16.98
N ILE A 93 -2.83 -7.83 16.26
CA ILE A 93 -3.26 -8.52 15.05
C ILE A 93 -2.42 -9.77 14.86
N ASN A 94 -3.06 -10.82 14.36
CA ASN A 94 -2.40 -12.05 13.96
C ASN A 94 -3.08 -12.61 12.72
N HIS A 95 -2.31 -13.21 11.83
CA HIS A 95 -2.82 -13.84 10.62
C HIS A 95 -1.96 -15.06 10.29
N PRO A 96 -2.53 -16.20 9.85
CA PRO A 96 -1.76 -17.42 9.60
C PRO A 96 -0.61 -17.25 8.59
N ARG A 97 -0.79 -16.38 7.59
CA ARG A 97 0.18 -16.15 6.51
C ARG A 97 1.00 -14.87 6.65
N LEU A 98 0.49 -13.85 7.35
CA LEU A 98 1.14 -12.54 7.38
C LEU A 98 2.09 -12.41 8.56
N LYS A 99 3.36 -12.08 8.28
CA LYS A 99 4.39 -11.90 9.29
C LYS A 99 4.49 -10.43 9.68
N PHE A 100 3.79 -10.07 10.74
CA PHE A 100 3.81 -8.71 11.27
C PHE A 100 5.12 -8.40 12.01
N SER A 101 5.62 -7.18 11.81
CA SER A 101 6.71 -6.58 12.56
C SER A 101 6.35 -5.14 12.95
N GLY A 102 7.22 -4.50 13.74
CA GLY A 102 6.96 -3.16 14.28
C GLY A 102 6.49 -3.21 15.74
N LYS A 103 7.03 -2.32 16.56
CA LYS A 103 6.70 -2.16 17.98
C LYS A 103 6.03 -0.80 18.16
N GLY A 104 4.87 -0.76 18.83
CA GLY A 104 4.16 0.47 19.12
C GLY A 104 2.64 0.37 18.93
N LYS A 105 1.93 1.38 19.45
CA LYS A 105 0.47 1.52 19.41
C LYS A 105 -0.07 1.86 18.01
N HIS A 106 0.77 2.42 17.15
CA HIS A 106 0.30 3.13 15.95
C HIS A 106 0.66 2.48 14.63
N ALA A 107 1.55 1.50 14.57
CA ALA A 107 1.88 0.87 13.29
C ALA A 107 2.36 -0.58 13.44
N LYS A 108 1.69 -1.49 12.74
CA LYS A 108 2.22 -2.80 12.37
C LYS A 108 2.66 -2.75 10.92
N ARG A 109 3.63 -3.58 10.52
CA ARG A 109 4.05 -3.67 9.12
C ARG A 109 4.33 -5.08 8.67
N ILE A 110 4.12 -5.32 7.40
CA ILE A 110 4.49 -6.55 6.70
C ILE A 110 5.54 -6.18 5.66
N LYS A 111 6.55 -7.05 5.50
CA LYS A 111 7.59 -6.89 4.49
C LYS A 111 7.39 -7.95 3.41
N PHE A 112 7.34 -7.50 2.17
CA PHE A 112 7.29 -8.32 0.96
C PHE A 112 8.63 -8.22 0.24
N ASN A 113 9.17 -9.36 -0.17
CA ASN A 113 10.39 -9.45 -0.99
C ASN A 113 10.06 -9.80 -2.43
N GLU A 114 8.91 -10.44 -2.67
CA GLU A 114 8.43 -10.88 -3.97
C GLU A 114 6.96 -10.47 -4.17
N LEU A 115 6.54 -10.33 -5.43
CA LEU A 115 5.17 -9.91 -5.78
C LEU A 115 4.13 -10.98 -5.43
N ASP A 116 4.48 -12.26 -5.54
CA ASP A 116 3.62 -13.41 -5.25
C ASP A 116 3.33 -13.59 -3.74
N GLU A 117 4.12 -12.98 -2.86
CA GLU A 117 3.83 -12.89 -1.43
C GLU A 117 2.63 -11.97 -1.14
N ILE A 118 2.21 -11.13 -2.10
CA ILE A 118 1.06 -10.22 -1.96
C ILE A 118 -0.22 -10.94 -2.38
N ILE A 119 -0.80 -11.66 -1.42
CA ILE A 119 -2.07 -12.38 -1.59
C ILE A 119 -3.23 -11.41 -1.32
N GLU A 120 -4.02 -11.09 -2.35
CA GLU A 120 -5.07 -10.05 -2.27
C GLU A 120 -6.06 -10.25 -1.12
N GLU A 121 -6.56 -11.47 -0.93
CA GLU A 121 -7.51 -11.81 0.13
C GLU A 121 -6.95 -11.50 1.54
N ASP A 122 -5.66 -11.74 1.76
CA ASP A 122 -5.00 -11.47 3.04
C ASP A 122 -4.84 -9.97 3.28
N ILE A 123 -4.49 -9.23 2.23
CA ILE A 123 -4.34 -7.78 2.32
C ILE A 123 -5.71 -7.14 2.54
N LYS A 124 -6.75 -7.56 1.82
CA LYS A 124 -8.12 -7.06 2.04
C LYS A 124 -8.63 -7.38 3.43
N TRP A 125 -8.40 -8.60 3.93
CA TRP A 125 -8.73 -8.95 5.31
C TRP A 125 -8.04 -7.99 6.30
N LEU A 126 -6.73 -7.75 6.12
CA LEU A 126 -5.97 -6.85 6.97
C LEU A 126 -6.50 -5.42 6.94
N LEU A 127 -6.77 -4.90 5.75
CA LEU A 127 -7.28 -3.53 5.58
C LEU A 127 -8.72 -3.39 6.10
N GLY A 128 -9.54 -4.44 6.02
CA GLY A 128 -10.84 -4.48 6.67
C GLY A 128 -10.76 -4.36 8.20
N GLN A 129 -9.74 -4.95 8.82
CA GLN A 129 -9.49 -4.75 10.26
C GLN A 129 -9.11 -3.29 10.56
N VAL A 130 -8.39 -2.61 9.66
CA VAL A 130 -8.12 -1.17 9.82
C VAL A 130 -9.41 -0.36 9.72
N GLU A 131 -10.25 -0.64 8.71
CA GLU A 131 -11.54 0.03 8.50
C GLU A 131 -12.43 -0.04 9.75
N GLU A 132 -12.53 -1.21 10.37
CA GLU A 132 -13.33 -1.43 11.58
C GLU A 132 -12.84 -0.65 12.80
N ASN A 133 -11.57 -0.25 12.82
CA ASN A 133 -10.91 0.35 14.00
C ASN A 133 -10.46 1.80 13.79
N ALA A 134 -10.45 2.29 12.55
CA ALA A 134 -10.12 3.67 12.24
C ALA A 134 -11.25 4.59 12.73
N PRO A 135 -10.92 5.73 13.36
CA PRO A 135 -11.91 6.77 13.58
C PRO A 135 -12.24 7.36 12.20
N PHE A 136 -13.50 7.28 11.78
CA PHE A 136 -14.04 7.76 10.49
C PHE A 136 -13.73 6.85 9.29
#